data_AF-K9AW90-F1
#
_entry.id   AF-K9AW90-F1
#
_cell.length_a   1.000
_cell.length_b   1.000
_cell.length_c   1.000
_cell.angle_alpha   90.00
_cell.angle_beta   90.00
_cell.angle_gamma   90.00
#
_symmetry.space_group_name_H-M   'P 1'
#
loop_
_entity.id
_entity.type
_entity.pdbx_description
1 polymer ?
#
loop_
_entity_poly.entity_id
_entity_poly.type
_entity_poly.pdbx_seq_one_letter_code
_entity_poly.pdbx_strand_id
1 'polypeptide(L)'
;MQVKDLKKGQRIMWRRHKLDQSVYATVSKITEDRTVAYILTDDGKLQHLCESDDFAILPEKVPQHYTGSEGVDVIEFMYQQSDFNDFVAMTRFNIVKYATRLGRKDDMAKELDKIIDYAERLKEKL
;
A
#
# COMPACT_ATOMS: atom_id res chain seq x y z
N MET A 1 -16.95 -8.40 -4.01
CA MET A 1 -16.96 -7.15 -3.21
C MET A 1 -18.00 -6.23 -3.83
N GLN A 2 -18.65 -5.31 -3.11
CA GLN A 2 -19.58 -4.35 -3.71
C GLN A 2 -18.99 -2.94 -3.72
N VAL A 3 -19.37 -2.13 -4.71
CA VAL A 3 -18.86 -0.75 -4.86
C VAL A 3 -19.17 0.10 -3.63
N LYS A 4 -20.33 -0.15 -2.98
CA LYS A 4 -20.75 0.51 -1.75
C LYS A 4 -19.81 0.35 -0.56
N ASP A 5 -18.95 -0.68 -0.59
CA ASP A 5 -18.00 -1.00 0.49
C ASP A 5 -16.66 -0.24 0.31
N LEU A 6 -16.45 0.40 -0.84
CA LEU A 6 -15.24 1.15 -1.15
C LEU A 6 -15.20 2.51 -0.44
N LYS A 7 -13.98 2.97 -0.19
CA LYS A 7 -13.68 4.32 0.30
C LYS A 7 -12.73 5.03 -0.66
N LYS A 8 -12.84 6.36 -0.76
CA LYS A 8 -11.85 7.17 -1.49
C LYS A 8 -10.46 6.96 -0.88
N GLY A 9 -9.45 6.82 -1.73
CA GLY A 9 -8.05 6.54 -1.35
C GLY A 9 -7.74 5.06 -1.14
N GLN A 10 -8.73 4.18 -1.19
CA GLN A 10 -8.53 2.75 -0.96
C GLN A 10 -7.84 2.08 -2.15
N ARG A 11 -6.87 1.21 -1.87
CA ARG A 11 -6.21 0.38 -2.90
C ARG A 11 -7.02 -0.87 -3.18
N ILE A 12 -7.08 -1.23 -4.46
CA ILE A 12 -7.83 -2.38 -4.95
C ILE A 12 -7.04 -3.11 -6.03
N MET A 13 -7.43 -4.36 -6.27
CA MET A 13 -7.06 -5.16 -7.43
C MET A 13 -8.34 -5.48 -8.20
N TRP A 14 -8.38 -5.10 -9.47
CA TRP A 14 -9.50 -5.32 -10.38
C TRP A 14 -9.11 -6.36 -11.42
N ARG A 15 -9.92 -7.42 -11.56
CA ARG A 15 -9.71 -8.48 -12.55
C ARG A 15 -10.50 -8.18 -13.80
N ARG A 16 -9.79 -7.88 -14.89
CA ARG A 16 -10.44 -7.74 -16.19
C ARG A 16 -10.62 -9.11 -16.81
N HIS A 17 -11.84 -9.65 -16.71
CA HIS A 17 -12.21 -10.94 -17.29
C HIS A 17 -11.83 -11.08 -18.78
N LYS A 18 -11.82 -9.99 -19.55
CA LYS A 18 -11.47 -10.01 -20.98
C LYS A 18 -9.97 -10.12 -21.27
N LEU A 19 -9.10 -9.85 -20.30
CA LEU A 19 -7.65 -9.78 -20.50
C LEU A 19 -6.85 -10.76 -19.65
N ASP A 20 -7.52 -11.53 -18.77
CA ASP A 20 -6.88 -12.39 -17.76
C ASP A 20 -5.75 -11.68 -17.00
N GLN A 21 -5.98 -10.39 -16.71
CA GLN A 21 -5.02 -9.50 -16.07
C GLN A 21 -5.63 -8.84 -14.85
N SER A 22 -4.84 -8.84 -13.77
CA SER A 22 -5.11 -8.06 -12.56
C SER A 22 -4.54 -6.66 -12.73
N VAL A 23 -5.38 -5.65 -12.51
CA VAL A 23 -5.00 -4.24 -12.54
C VAL A 23 -5.05 -3.69 -11.12
N TYR A 24 -3.96 -3.06 -10.70
CA TYR A 24 -3.86 -2.40 -9.40
C TYR A 24 -4.26 -0.93 -9.56
N ALA A 25 -5.06 -0.43 -8.62
CA ALA A 25 -5.59 0.92 -8.69
C ALA A 25 -5.94 1.48 -7.32
N THR A 26 -6.12 2.80 -7.28
CA THR A 26 -6.60 3.55 -6.12
C THR A 26 -7.96 4.18 -6.43
N VAL A 27 -8.91 4.06 -5.50
CA VAL A 27 -10.24 4.67 -5.64
C VAL A 27 -10.11 6.19 -5.55
N SER A 28 -10.43 6.89 -6.64
CA SER A 28 -10.35 8.35 -6.74
C SER A 28 -11.66 9.03 -6.33
N LYS A 29 -12.79 8.49 -6.77
CA LYS A 29 -14.13 9.03 -6.50
C LYS A 29 -15.16 7.91 -6.50
N ILE A 30 -16.24 8.07 -5.75
CA ILE A 30 -17.41 7.20 -5.77
C ILE A 30 -18.63 8.08 -6.08
N THR A 31 -19.58 7.58 -6.89
CA THR A 31 -20.83 8.29 -7.17
C THR A 31 -21.72 8.36 -5.93
N GLU A 32 -22.65 9.32 -5.87
CA GLU A 32 -23.50 9.52 -4.69
C GLU A 32 -24.40 8.32 -4.40
N ASP A 33 -24.88 7.66 -5.45
CA ASP A 33 -25.66 6.41 -5.39
C ASP A 33 -24.82 5.17 -5.08
N ARG A 34 -23.47 5.32 -5.02
CA ARG A 34 -22.50 4.27 -4.72
C ARG A 34 -22.54 3.04 -5.64
N THR A 35 -23.05 3.20 -6.85
CA THR A 35 -23.10 2.13 -7.86
C THR A 35 -21.84 2.10 -8.72
N VAL A 36 -21.12 3.22 -8.82
CA VAL A 36 -19.91 3.38 -9.64
C VAL A 36 -18.76 3.99 -8.84
N ALA A 37 -17.56 3.43 -8.97
CA ALA A 37 -16.32 3.98 -8.44
C ALA A 37 -15.33 4.30 -9.54
N TYR A 38 -14.81 5.52 -9.56
CA TYR A 38 -13.70 5.92 -10.42
C TYR A 38 -12.38 5.54 -9.76
N ILE A 39 -11.52 4.88 -10.53
CA ILE A 39 -10.24 4.35 -10.07
C ILE A 39 -9.10 4.93 -10.93
N LEU A 40 -7.99 5.26 -10.29
CA LEU A 40 -6.74 5.62 -10.97
C LEU A 40 -5.84 4.39 -10.92
N THR A 41 -5.58 3.80 -12.07
CA THR A 41 -4.70 2.64 -12.20
C THR A 41 -3.24 3.05 -12.05
N ASP A 42 -2.38 2.12 -11.66
CA ASP A 42 -0.95 2.39 -11.44
C ASP A 42 -0.21 2.82 -12.73
N ASP A 43 -0.76 2.50 -13.91
CA ASP A 43 -0.29 3.00 -15.22
C ASP A 43 -0.84 4.41 -15.57
N GLY A 44 -1.46 5.09 -14.61
CA GLY A 44 -1.91 6.47 -14.70
C GLY A 44 -3.25 6.67 -15.42
N LYS A 45 -4.00 5.61 -15.73
CA LYS A 45 -5.28 5.71 -16.43
C LYS A 45 -6.45 5.83 -15.47
N LEU A 46 -7.36 6.76 -15.75
CA LEU A 46 -8.63 6.84 -15.05
C LEU A 46 -9.61 5.83 -15.66
N GLN A 47 -10.16 4.95 -14.83
CA GLN A 47 -11.20 3.99 -15.20
C GLN A 47 -12.35 4.04 -14.20
N HIS A 48 -13.37 3.22 -14.44
CA HIS A 48 -14.49 3.08 -13.51
C HIS A 48 -14.81 1.61 -13.29
N LEU A 49 -15.33 1.33 -12.09
CA LEU A 49 -15.87 0.06 -11.65
C LEU A 49 -17.36 0.21 -11.42
N CYS A 50 -18.10 -0.84 -11.74
CA CYS A 50 -19.51 -1.00 -11.42
C CYS A 50 -19.73 -2.30 -10.63
N GLU A 51 -20.96 -2.55 -10.21
CA GLU A 51 -21.27 -3.73 -9.38
C GLU A 51 -21.01 -5.08 -10.05
N SER A 52 -20.96 -5.12 -11.39
CA SER A 52 -20.65 -6.35 -12.13
C SER A 52 -19.15 -6.64 -12.25
N ASP A 53 -18.28 -5.74 -11.80
CA ASP A 53 -16.83 -5.93 -11.87
C ASP A 53 -16.31 -6.84 -10.74
N ASP A 54 -15.35 -7.72 -11.07
CA ASP A 54 -14.64 -8.53 -10.07
C ASP A 54 -13.43 -7.77 -9.53
N PHE A 55 -13.50 -7.35 -8.27
CA PHE A 55 -12.41 -6.66 -7.59
C PHE A 55 -12.28 -7.08 -6.13
N ALA A 56 -11.06 -6.93 -5.62
CA ALA A 56 -10.70 -7.12 -4.22
C ALA A 56 -10.08 -5.84 -3.65
N ILE A 57 -10.38 -5.56 -2.39
CA ILE A 57 -9.72 -4.51 -1.60
C ILE A 57 -8.36 -5.08 -1.20
N LEU A 58 -7.32 -4.30 -1.46
CA LEU A 58 -5.99 -4.63 -0.98
C LEU A 58 -5.85 -4.14 0.46
N PRO A 59 -5.15 -4.88 1.32
CA PRO A 59 -4.82 -4.40 2.65
C PRO A 59 -4.07 -3.07 2.53
N GLU A 60 -4.32 -2.14 3.47
CA GLU A 60 -3.55 -0.90 3.55
C GLU A 60 -2.06 -1.25 3.65
N LYS A 61 -1.22 -0.60 2.80
CA LYS A 61 0.24 -0.83 2.81
C LYS A 61 0.85 -0.41 4.16
N VAL A 62 0.19 0.53 4.85
CA VAL A 62 0.59 1.06 6.16
C VAL A 62 -0.61 0.99 7.12
N PRO A 63 -0.50 0.30 8.27
CA PRO A 63 -1.58 0.27 9.25
C PRO A 63 -1.91 1.67 9.79
N GLN A 64 -3.19 1.97 9.97
CA GLN A 64 -3.69 3.28 10.45
C GLN A 64 -2.97 3.84 11.69
N HIS A 65 -2.51 3.00 12.62
CA HIS A 65 -1.81 3.44 13.83
C HIS A 65 -0.34 3.86 13.59
N TYR A 66 0.19 3.65 12.39
CA TYR A 66 1.48 4.17 11.94
C TYR A 66 1.35 5.41 11.05
N THR A 67 0.12 5.83 10.74
CA THR A 67 -0.19 6.98 9.91
C THR A 67 -0.47 8.19 10.81
N GLY A 68 0.36 9.22 10.73
CA GLY A 68 0.12 10.50 11.39
C GLY A 68 -1.02 11.28 10.73
N SER A 69 -1.33 12.45 11.30
CA SER A 69 -2.18 13.44 10.63
C SER A 69 -1.70 13.64 9.19
N GLU A 70 -2.60 13.68 8.22
CA GLU A 70 -2.31 13.93 6.79
C GLU A 70 -1.68 12.77 5.99
N GLY A 71 -1.65 11.54 6.52
CA GLY A 71 -1.25 10.38 5.70
C GLY A 71 0.26 10.11 5.68
N VAL A 72 1.05 10.85 6.45
CA VAL A 72 2.49 10.64 6.61
C VAL A 72 2.72 9.49 7.58
N ASP A 73 3.35 8.41 7.12
CA ASP A 73 3.71 7.30 8.00
C ASP A 73 4.94 7.63 8.87
N VAL A 74 5.14 6.86 9.94
CA VAL A 74 6.24 7.09 10.89
C VAL A 74 7.63 7.04 10.24
N ILE A 75 7.83 6.27 9.18
CA ILE A 75 9.14 6.15 8.50
C ILE A 75 9.40 7.41 7.68
N GLU A 76 8.38 7.90 6.95
CA GLU A 76 8.46 9.16 6.21
C GLU A 76 8.62 10.36 7.17
N PHE A 77 7.91 10.35 8.30
CA PHE A 77 8.11 11.35 9.34
C PHE A 77 9.55 11.35 9.86
N MET A 78 10.11 10.19 10.18
CA MET A 78 11.50 10.08 10.62
C MET A 78 12.48 10.56 9.54
N TYR A 79 12.24 10.25 8.27
CA TYR A 79 13.05 10.77 7.16
C TYR A 79 13.04 12.30 7.11
N GLN A 80 11.88 12.93 7.27
CA GLN A 80 11.75 14.39 7.26
C GLN A 80 12.48 15.09 8.43
N GLN A 81 12.66 14.39 9.55
CA GLN A 81 13.25 14.94 10.78
C GLN A 81 14.71 14.53 11.01
N SER A 82 15.25 13.59 10.22
CA SER A 82 16.58 13.02 10.41
C SER A 82 17.53 13.40 9.28
N ASP A 83 18.82 13.44 9.59
CA ASP A 83 19.84 13.49 8.54
C ASP A 83 19.82 12.19 7.72
N PHE A 84 20.22 12.27 6.45
CA PHE A 84 20.18 11.13 5.54
C PHE A 84 20.96 9.92 6.06
N ASN A 85 22.12 10.12 6.69
CA ASN A 85 22.92 9.04 7.27
C ASN A 85 22.18 8.32 8.41
N ASP A 86 21.43 9.05 9.23
CA ASP A 86 20.65 8.49 10.33
C ASP A 86 19.45 7.70 9.79
N PHE A 87 18.81 8.20 8.73
CA PHE A 87 17.77 7.45 8.02
C PHE A 87 18.30 6.12 7.44
N VAL A 88 19.47 6.15 6.79
CA VAL A 88 20.13 4.95 6.27
C VAL A 88 20.45 3.97 7.40
N ALA A 89 21.01 4.45 8.51
CA ALA A 89 21.34 3.63 9.67
C ALA A 89 20.09 2.97 10.29
N MET A 90 19.03 3.75 10.49
CA MET A 90 17.74 3.28 11.01
C MET A 90 17.13 2.21 10.08
N THR A 91 17.16 2.43 8.78
CA THR A 91 16.57 1.51 7.80
C THR A 91 17.36 0.20 7.73
N ARG A 92 18.70 0.27 7.71
CA ARG A 92 19.57 -0.90 7.79
C ARG A 92 19.37 -1.69 9.08
N PHE A 93 19.24 -1.00 10.21
CA PHE A 93 18.95 -1.65 11.49
C PHE A 93 17.64 -2.43 11.44
N ASN A 94 16.58 -1.85 10.87
CA ASN A 94 15.29 -2.55 10.74
C ASN A 94 15.37 -3.76 9.82
N ILE A 95 16.06 -3.67 8.68
CA ILE A 95 16.29 -4.81 7.78
C ILE A 95 16.98 -5.96 8.54
N VAL A 96 18.09 -5.67 9.25
CA VAL A 96 18.81 -6.67 10.05
C VAL A 96 17.92 -7.24 11.16
N LYS A 97 17.14 -6.39 11.85
CA LYS A 97 16.21 -6.79 12.91
C LYS A 97 15.16 -7.79 12.42
N TYR A 98 14.54 -7.58 11.27
CA TYR A 98 13.54 -8.52 10.74
C TYR A 98 14.18 -9.75 10.09
N ALA A 99 15.31 -9.59 9.39
CA ALA A 99 16.06 -10.74 8.87
C ALA A 99 16.50 -11.70 9.99
N THR A 100 16.94 -11.15 11.12
CA THR A 100 17.31 -11.97 12.28
C THR A 100 16.10 -12.58 12.98
N ARG A 101 14.91 -11.96 12.95
CA ARG A 101 13.73 -12.55 13.61
C ARG A 101 13.01 -13.60 12.77
N LEU A 102 13.35 -13.71 11.49
CA LEU A 102 12.69 -14.58 10.53
C LEU A 102 12.59 -16.02 11.05
N GLY A 103 11.35 -16.52 11.16
CA GLY A 103 11.04 -17.87 11.65
C GLY A 103 11.21 -18.06 13.17
N ARG A 104 11.48 -16.98 13.93
CA ARG A 104 11.72 -17.03 15.39
C ARG A 104 10.70 -16.26 16.23
N LYS A 105 10.07 -15.21 15.68
CA LYS A 105 9.18 -14.33 16.47
C LYS A 105 7.75 -14.22 15.94
N ASP A 106 7.60 -13.90 14.65
CA ASP A 106 6.31 -13.62 14.00
C ASP A 106 6.18 -14.50 12.75
N ASP A 107 5.04 -14.42 12.09
CA ASP A 107 4.82 -15.08 10.80
C ASP A 107 5.91 -14.70 9.78
N MET A 108 6.45 -15.70 9.09
CA MET A 108 7.59 -15.50 8.19
C MET A 108 7.24 -14.57 7.02
N ALA A 109 6.05 -14.67 6.45
CA ALA A 109 5.65 -13.80 5.34
C ALA A 109 5.57 -12.34 5.82
N LYS A 110 5.00 -12.10 7.00
CA LYS A 110 4.94 -10.74 7.58
C LYS A 110 6.32 -10.15 7.86
N GLU A 111 7.30 -10.96 8.25
CA GLU A 111 8.66 -10.45 8.46
C GLU A 111 9.40 -10.22 7.15
N LEU A 112 9.19 -11.06 6.13
CA LEU A 112 9.69 -10.83 4.78
C LEU A 112 9.10 -9.53 4.19
N ASP A 113 7.80 -9.30 4.33
CA ASP A 113 7.14 -8.08 3.87
C ASP A 113 7.76 -6.83 4.51
N LYS A 114 8.11 -6.89 5.81
CA LYS A 114 8.80 -5.79 6.49
C LYS A 114 10.21 -5.58 5.95
N ILE A 115 10.97 -6.65 5.70
CA ILE A 115 12.32 -6.54 5.11
C ILE A 115 12.23 -5.87 3.74
N ILE A 116 11.28 -6.28 2.92
CA ILE A 116 11.03 -5.70 1.58
C ILE A 116 10.65 -4.23 1.70
N ASP A 117 9.71 -3.87 2.57
CA ASP A 117 9.28 -2.47 2.74
C ASP A 117 10.44 -1.54 3.14
N TYR A 118 11.27 -1.93 4.11
CA TYR A 118 12.45 -1.13 4.48
C TYR A 118 13.49 -1.07 3.35
N ALA A 119 13.69 -2.15 2.60
CA ALA A 119 14.64 -2.16 1.48
C ALA A 119 14.17 -1.28 0.31
N GLU A 120 12.88 -1.33 -0.03
CA GLU A 120 12.25 -0.48 -1.04
C GLU A 120 12.38 1.00 -0.66
N ARG A 121 12.04 1.36 0.57
CA ARG A 121 12.14 2.75 1.06
C ARG A 121 13.57 3.27 1.06
N LEU A 122 14.54 2.45 1.44
CA LEU A 122 15.95 2.86 1.35
C LEU A 122 16.35 3.14 -0.10
N LYS A 123 15.96 2.25 -1.01
CA LYS A 123 16.24 2.38 -2.44
C LYS A 123 15.57 3.61 -3.06
N GLU A 124 14.36 3.96 -2.63
CA GLU A 124 13.64 5.16 -3.11
C GLU A 124 14.31 6.48 -2.72
N LYS A 125 15.07 6.52 -1.61
CA LYS A 125 15.72 7.73 -1.09
C LYS A 125 17.20 7.84 -1.42
N LEU A 126 17.80 6.79 -1.99
CA LEU A 126 19.17 6.78 -2.55
C LEU A 126 19.18 7.42 -3.94
#